data_AF-A0A7C2TK76-F1
#
_entry.id   AF-A0A7C2TK76-F1
#
_cell.length_a   1.000
_cell.length_b   1.000
_cell.length_c   1.000
_cell.angle_alpha   90.00
_cell.angle_beta   90.00
_cell.angle_gamma   90.00
#
_symmetry.space_group_name_H-M   'P 1'
#
loop_
_entity.id
_entity.type
_entity.pdbx_description
1 polymer ?
#
loop_
_entity_poly.entity_id
_entity_poly.type
_entity_poly.pdbx_seq_one_letter_code
_entity_poly.pdbx_strand_id
1 'polypeptide(L)'
;MSLAPQELENSASKYASDAIKFDSQGARGMAIANYQKAIDSLVRLMRLYPNSKLNPIYKERTLSYQTRIKALKETHGVEPAIDPRASPEEQRANLKKHQDKTDVEDLIMKEKPNVRWEEVIGVDDAKNALRESIVYPTKRPDLFPLGWPKGLLLYGPPGCGKTILAAAIASELDGYFINVDAASMMSKWLGEAEKNVSKLFNMARDY
;
A
#
# COMPACT_ATOMS: atom_id res chain seq x y z
N MET A 1 19.80 -42.41 19.62
CA MET A 1 18.46 -41.77 19.64
C MET A 1 18.33 -40.96 18.37
N SER A 2 17.29 -41.19 17.56
CA SER A 2 17.19 -40.54 16.23
C SER A 2 17.07 -39.03 16.39
N LEU A 3 17.99 -38.25 15.81
CA LEU A 3 17.96 -36.78 15.83
C LEU A 3 16.80 -36.20 15.01
N ALA A 4 16.28 -36.94 14.03
CA ALA A 4 15.32 -36.46 13.04
C ALA A 4 13.95 -35.94 13.58
N PRO A 5 13.26 -36.61 14.53
CA PRO A 5 12.02 -36.06 15.09
C PRO A 5 12.26 -34.79 15.89
N GLN A 6 13.35 -34.73 16.65
CA GLN A 6 13.66 -33.58 17.50
C GLN A 6 14.08 -32.35 16.67
N GLU A 7 14.77 -32.56 15.56
CA GLU A 7 15.07 -31.50 14.59
C GLU A 7 13.80 -30.94 13.93
N LEU A 8 12.84 -31.80 13.58
CA LEU A 8 11.55 -31.38 13.03
C LEU A 8 10.71 -30.61 14.06
N GLU A 9 10.71 -31.03 15.32
CA GLU A 9 10.06 -30.30 16.40
C GLU A 9 10.71 -28.93 16.64
N ASN A 10 12.04 -28.87 16.67
CA ASN A 10 12.78 -27.62 16.82
C ASN A 10 12.50 -26.67 15.66
N SER A 11 12.43 -27.19 14.42
CA SER A 11 12.09 -26.42 13.23
C SER A 11 10.65 -25.89 13.30
N ALA A 12 9.69 -26.74 13.68
CA ALA A 12 8.29 -26.34 13.86
C ALA A 12 8.16 -25.25 14.93
N SER A 13 8.87 -25.40 16.05
CA SER A 13 8.90 -24.44 17.15
C SER A 13 9.48 -23.09 16.70
N LYS A 14 10.62 -23.11 15.99
CA LYS A 14 11.26 -21.91 15.44
C LYS A 14 10.33 -21.16 14.49
N TYR A 15 9.73 -21.85 13.52
CA TYR A 15 8.78 -21.23 12.60
C TYR A 15 7.56 -20.66 13.32
N ALA A 16 7.04 -21.33 14.36
CA ALA A 16 5.94 -20.80 15.15
C ALA A 16 6.34 -19.53 15.92
N SER A 17 7.52 -19.50 16.53
CA SER A 17 8.04 -18.31 17.23
C SER A 17 8.23 -17.14 16.28
N ASP A 18 8.83 -17.39 15.11
CA ASP A 18 9.01 -16.37 14.08
C ASP A 18 7.65 -15.87 13.55
N ALA A 19 6.68 -16.76 13.36
CA ALA A 19 5.33 -16.39 12.94
C ALA A 19 4.67 -15.43 13.93
N ILE A 20 4.71 -15.76 15.23
CA ILE A 20 4.13 -14.92 16.30
C ILE A 20 4.83 -13.56 16.37
N LYS A 21 6.15 -13.53 16.18
CA LYS A 21 6.92 -12.29 16.15
C LYS A 21 6.53 -11.40 14.97
N PHE A 22 6.38 -11.96 13.77
CA PHE A 22 5.94 -11.19 12.60
C PHE A 22 4.48 -10.75 12.73
N ASP A 23 3.64 -11.58 13.31
CA ASP A 23 2.23 -11.29 13.57
C ASP A 23 2.08 -10.09 14.52
N SER A 24 2.82 -10.08 15.64
CA SER A 24 2.81 -8.96 16.58
C SER A 24 3.41 -7.66 16.00
N GLN A 25 4.32 -7.79 15.04
CA GLN A 25 4.89 -6.66 14.28
C GLN A 25 3.98 -6.19 13.13
N GLY A 26 2.87 -6.88 12.86
CA GLY A 26 1.96 -6.56 11.77
C GLY A 26 2.46 -6.94 10.38
N ALA A 27 3.54 -7.72 10.27
CA ALA A 27 4.08 -8.23 9.00
C ALA A 27 3.32 -9.51 8.58
N ARG A 28 2.09 -9.37 8.08
CA ARG A 28 1.15 -10.50 7.95
C ARG A 28 1.59 -11.53 6.92
N GLY A 29 2.17 -11.12 5.80
CA GLY A 29 2.71 -12.03 4.78
C GLY A 29 3.78 -12.96 5.34
N MET A 30 4.71 -12.40 6.12
CA MET A 30 5.76 -13.15 6.81
C MET A 30 5.19 -14.03 7.93
N ALA A 31 4.19 -13.55 8.66
CA ALA A 31 3.49 -14.33 9.67
C ALA A 31 2.78 -15.56 9.05
N ILE A 32 2.00 -15.36 7.97
CA ILE A 32 1.31 -16.42 7.24
C ILE A 32 2.31 -17.45 6.71
N ALA A 33 3.40 -17.00 6.09
CA ALA A 33 4.46 -17.86 5.58
C ALA A 33 5.07 -18.76 6.67
N ASN A 34 5.38 -18.19 7.82
CA ASN A 34 5.98 -18.95 8.92
C ASN A 34 4.96 -19.87 9.62
N TYR A 35 3.69 -19.44 9.76
CA TYR A 35 2.62 -20.34 10.21
C TYR A 35 2.45 -21.55 9.27
N GLN A 36 2.52 -21.33 7.95
CA GLN A 36 2.44 -22.41 6.96
C GLN A 36 3.61 -23.41 7.12
N LYS A 37 4.85 -22.91 7.29
CA LYS A 37 6.04 -23.75 7.51
C LYS A 37 5.96 -24.54 8.83
N ALA A 38 5.42 -23.92 9.88
CA ALA A 38 5.18 -24.59 11.16
C ALA A 38 4.14 -25.72 11.00
N ILE A 39 3.03 -25.46 10.32
CA ILE A 39 2.00 -26.46 10.01
C ILE A 39 2.60 -27.63 9.21
N ASP A 40 3.35 -27.35 8.14
CA ASP A 40 3.96 -28.38 7.30
C ASP A 40 4.88 -29.30 8.11
N SER A 41 5.66 -28.71 9.02
CA SER A 41 6.55 -29.45 9.92
C SER A 41 5.78 -30.33 10.90
N LEU A 42 4.70 -29.83 11.50
CA LEU A 42 3.82 -30.58 12.40
C LEU A 42 3.08 -31.71 11.68
N VAL A 43 2.56 -31.45 10.47
CA VAL A 43 1.89 -32.46 9.64
C VAL A 43 2.89 -33.55 9.24
N ARG A 44 4.13 -33.18 8.93
CA ARG A 44 5.20 -34.14 8.62
C ARG A 44 5.54 -35.00 9.84
N LEU A 45 5.61 -34.42 11.04
CA LEU A 45 5.78 -35.17 12.29
C LEU A 45 4.66 -36.18 12.51
N MET A 46 3.41 -35.77 12.35
CA MET A 46 2.26 -36.66 12.50
C MET A 46 2.25 -37.81 11.48
N ARG A 47 2.69 -37.56 10.23
CA ARG A 47 2.79 -38.58 9.18
C ARG A 47 3.92 -39.57 9.42
N LEU A 48 5.09 -39.09 9.85
CA LEU A 48 6.26 -39.93 10.11
C LEU A 48 6.12 -40.74 11.41
N TYR A 49 5.40 -40.21 12.39
CA TYR A 49 5.23 -40.82 13.71
C TYR A 49 3.74 -40.90 14.11
N PRO A 50 2.94 -41.74 13.42
CA PRO A 50 1.48 -41.80 13.60
C PRO A 50 1.05 -42.22 15.02
N ASN A 51 1.88 -43.00 15.73
CA ASN A 51 1.60 -43.49 17.08
C ASN A 51 2.19 -42.60 18.19
N SER A 52 2.66 -41.38 17.88
CA SER A 52 3.20 -40.46 18.88
C SER A 52 2.10 -39.93 19.80
N LYS A 53 2.37 -39.92 21.11
CA LYS A 53 1.48 -39.32 22.12
C LYS A 53 1.30 -37.81 21.96
N LEU A 54 2.19 -37.15 21.20
CA LEU A 54 2.17 -35.70 20.97
C LEU A 54 1.28 -35.30 19.77
N ASN A 55 0.81 -36.26 18.96
CA ASN A 55 -0.03 -35.98 17.78
C ASN A 55 -1.31 -35.19 18.08
N PRO A 56 -2.03 -35.42 19.21
CA PRO A 56 -3.17 -34.58 19.58
C PRO A 56 -2.79 -33.10 19.73
N ILE A 57 -1.63 -32.82 20.33
CA ILE A 57 -1.12 -31.45 20.54
C ILE A 57 -0.71 -30.81 19.21
N TYR A 58 -0.04 -31.55 18.33
CA TYR A 58 0.31 -31.05 17.00
C TYR A 58 -0.94 -30.72 16.17
N LYS A 59 -1.99 -31.53 16.29
CA LYS A 59 -3.28 -31.29 15.62
C LYS A 59 -3.93 -30.01 16.14
N GLU A 60 -3.95 -29.80 17.45
CA GLU A 60 -4.46 -28.58 18.08
C GLU A 60 -3.69 -27.33 17.62
N ARG A 61 -2.35 -27.39 17.62
CA ARG A 61 -1.51 -26.29 17.13
C ARG A 61 -1.74 -25.99 15.66
N THR A 62 -1.89 -27.02 14.84
CA THR A 62 -2.19 -26.88 13.41
C THR A 62 -3.51 -26.13 13.19
N LEU A 63 -4.55 -26.47 13.95
CA LEU A 63 -5.85 -25.79 13.90
C LEU A 63 -5.75 -24.33 14.34
N SER A 64 -4.99 -24.05 15.42
CA SER A 64 -4.74 -22.69 15.90
C SER A 64 -4.05 -21.82 14.83
N TYR A 65 -2.99 -22.34 14.21
CA TYR A 65 -2.26 -21.64 13.15
C TYR A 65 -3.13 -21.42 11.91
N GLN A 66 -3.93 -22.40 11.49
CA GLN A 66 -4.88 -22.24 10.38
C GLN A 66 -5.92 -21.16 10.67
N THR A 67 -6.48 -21.14 11.88
CA THR A 67 -7.44 -20.13 12.32
C THR A 67 -6.83 -18.73 12.27
N ARG A 68 -5.57 -18.60 12.73
CA ARG A 68 -4.85 -17.33 12.67
C ARG A 68 -4.53 -16.88 11.24
N ILE A 69 -4.09 -17.80 10.37
CA ILE A 69 -3.89 -17.51 8.94
C ILE A 69 -5.18 -16.99 8.30
N LYS A 70 -6.32 -17.61 8.60
CA LYS A 70 -7.63 -17.16 8.09
C LYS A 70 -7.94 -15.72 8.53
N ALA A 71 -7.79 -15.42 9.82
CA ALA A 71 -7.98 -14.08 10.35
C ALA A 71 -7.03 -13.04 9.71
N LEU A 72 -5.76 -13.40 9.49
CA LEU A 72 -4.77 -12.54 8.85
C LEU A 72 -5.11 -12.25 7.38
N LYS A 73 -5.70 -13.22 6.67
CA LYS A 73 -6.14 -13.07 5.26
C LYS A 73 -7.44 -12.28 5.10
N GLU A 74 -8.38 -12.41 6.02
CA GLU A 74 -9.68 -11.71 5.97
C GLU A 74 -9.54 -10.21 6.28
N THR A 75 -8.46 -9.80 6.95
CA THR A 75 -8.20 -8.40 7.26
C THR A 75 -7.79 -7.64 6.00
N HIS A 76 -8.75 -6.96 5.36
CA HIS A 76 -8.56 -6.23 4.09
C HIS A 76 -7.47 -5.16 4.22
N GLY A 77 -6.34 -5.45 3.59
CA GLY A 77 -5.19 -4.58 3.38
C GLY A 77 -4.26 -5.35 2.45
N VAL A 78 -4.03 -4.82 1.25
CA VAL A 78 -3.24 -5.47 0.20
C VAL A 78 -1.82 -5.65 0.72
N GLU A 79 -1.44 -6.89 1.05
CA GLU A 79 -0.04 -7.24 1.31
C GLU A 79 0.49 -8.14 0.17
N PRO A 80 1.73 -7.88 -0.30
CA PRO A 80 2.31 -8.65 -1.38
C PRO A 80 2.65 -10.07 -0.91
N ALA A 81 2.23 -11.06 -1.70
CA ALA A 81 2.55 -12.47 -1.48
C ALA A 81 4.02 -12.74 -1.86
N ILE A 82 4.91 -12.79 -0.87
CA ILE A 82 6.31 -13.21 -1.08
C ILE A 82 6.39 -14.74 -0.88
N ASP A 83 6.78 -15.47 -1.93
CA ASP A 83 7.01 -16.92 -1.86
C ASP A 83 8.15 -17.23 -0.88
N PRO A 84 7.88 -17.94 0.24
CA PRO A 84 8.88 -18.22 1.27
C PRO A 84 9.96 -19.24 0.87
N ARG A 85 9.87 -19.81 -0.34
CA ARG A 85 10.83 -20.76 -0.92
C ARG A 85 11.74 -20.12 -1.98
N ALA A 86 11.46 -18.88 -2.38
CA ALA A 86 12.29 -18.13 -3.33
C ALA A 86 13.69 -17.91 -2.76
N SER A 87 14.72 -17.90 -3.61
CA SER A 87 16.10 -17.59 -3.20
C SER A 87 16.19 -16.17 -2.62
N PRO A 88 17.21 -15.82 -1.80
CA PRO A 88 17.39 -14.45 -1.30
C PRO A 88 17.46 -13.39 -2.41
N GLU A 89 17.93 -13.78 -3.60
CA GLU A 89 17.97 -12.92 -4.79
C GLU A 89 16.59 -12.78 -5.44
N GLU A 90 15.82 -13.86 -5.53
CA GLU A 90 14.44 -13.83 -6.00
C GLU A 90 13.52 -13.11 -5.00
N GLN A 91 13.75 -13.21 -3.70
CA GLN A 91 13.05 -12.44 -2.68
C GLN A 91 13.35 -10.94 -2.82
N ARG A 92 14.62 -10.55 -3.04
CA ARG A 92 14.99 -9.16 -3.36
C ARG A 92 14.40 -8.68 -4.69
N ALA A 93 14.38 -9.52 -5.71
CA ALA A 93 13.81 -9.21 -7.00
C ALA A 93 12.28 -9.07 -6.92
N ASN A 94 11.59 -9.90 -6.13
CA ASN A 94 10.16 -9.82 -5.88
C ASN A 94 9.79 -8.64 -4.97
N LEU A 95 10.64 -8.27 -4.00
CA LEU A 95 10.53 -7.02 -3.24
C LEU A 95 10.67 -5.79 -4.14
N LYS A 96 11.60 -5.79 -5.09
CA LYS A 96 11.71 -4.75 -6.14
C LYS A 96 10.49 -4.75 -7.07
N LYS A 97 10.05 -5.92 -7.55
CA LYS A 97 8.87 -6.08 -8.40
C LYS A 97 7.56 -5.68 -7.71
N HIS A 98 7.47 -5.83 -6.40
CA HIS A 98 6.34 -5.36 -5.61
C HIS A 98 6.43 -3.87 -5.24
N GLN A 99 7.65 -3.33 -5.09
CA GLN A 99 7.89 -1.88 -5.06
C GLN A 99 7.43 -1.17 -6.35
N ASP A 100 7.45 -1.89 -7.47
CA ASP A 100 6.94 -1.48 -8.79
C ASP A 100 5.48 -1.94 -9.05
N LYS A 101 4.85 -2.74 -8.17
CA LYS A 101 3.44 -3.20 -8.35
C LYS A 101 2.44 -2.55 -7.40
N THR A 102 2.92 -1.82 -6.40
CA THR A 102 2.20 -0.68 -5.83
C THR A 102 2.87 0.55 -6.38
N ASP A 103 2.83 0.72 -7.69
CA ASP A 103 3.17 2.00 -8.27
C ASP A 103 2.17 3.00 -7.71
N VAL A 104 2.68 4.10 -7.16
CA VAL A 104 1.84 5.22 -6.74
C VAL A 104 0.97 5.66 -7.93
N GLU A 105 1.43 5.40 -9.16
CA GLU A 105 0.69 5.56 -10.40
C GLU A 105 -0.65 4.82 -10.45
N ASP A 106 -0.73 3.59 -9.93
CA ASP A 106 -1.98 2.78 -9.91
C ASP A 106 -2.94 3.26 -8.81
N LEU A 107 -2.42 3.95 -7.79
CA LEU A 107 -3.21 4.53 -6.70
C LEU A 107 -3.69 5.96 -7.03
N ILE A 108 -3.20 6.54 -8.12
CA ILE A 108 -3.57 7.87 -8.59
C ILE A 108 -4.58 7.71 -9.72
N MET A 109 -5.80 8.19 -9.49
CA MET A 109 -6.79 8.31 -10.55
C MET A 109 -6.34 9.42 -11.50
N LYS A 110 -5.83 9.02 -12.67
CA LYS A 110 -5.39 9.92 -13.76
C LYS A 110 -6.53 10.08 -14.76
N GLU A 111 -7.33 11.12 -14.58
CA GLU A 111 -8.37 11.45 -15.55
C GLU A 111 -8.15 12.86 -16.11
N LYS A 112 -8.41 13.04 -17.41
CA LYS A 112 -8.65 14.38 -17.95
C LYS A 112 -10.09 14.76 -17.59
N PRO A 113 -10.31 15.69 -16.66
CA PRO A 113 -11.65 16.04 -16.25
C PRO A 113 -12.39 16.68 -17.43
N ASN A 114 -13.58 16.17 -17.73
CA ASN A 114 -14.47 16.76 -18.73
C ASN A 114 -15.45 17.74 -18.05
N VAL A 115 -14.90 18.68 -17.28
CA VAL A 115 -15.66 19.74 -16.60
C VAL A 115 -15.23 21.06 -17.21
N ARG A 116 -16.18 21.84 -17.70
CA ARG A 116 -15.89 23.17 -18.27
C ARG A 116 -15.91 24.25 -17.19
N TRP A 117 -15.17 25.32 -17.42
CA TRP A 117 -15.13 26.45 -16.49
C TRP A 117 -16.51 27.09 -16.28
N GLU A 118 -17.32 27.14 -17.33
CA GLU A 118 -18.67 27.72 -17.33
C GLU A 118 -19.68 26.85 -16.55
N GLU A 119 -19.40 25.56 -16.37
CA GLU A 119 -20.27 24.64 -15.63
C GLU A 119 -20.18 24.86 -14.12
N VAL A 120 -19.11 25.50 -13.64
CA VAL A 120 -19.02 25.93 -12.24
C VAL A 120 -19.83 27.20 -12.08
N ILE A 121 -20.93 27.17 -11.33
CA ILE A 121 -21.80 28.34 -11.12
C ILE A 121 -21.41 29.05 -9.81
N GLY A 122 -21.31 30.39 -9.85
CA GLY A 122 -20.95 31.23 -8.69
C GLY A 122 -19.45 31.17 -8.32
N VAL A 123 -19.14 31.48 -7.06
CA VAL A 123 -17.78 31.50 -6.47
C VAL A 123 -16.76 32.30 -7.29
N ASP A 124 -17.20 33.44 -7.84
CA ASP A 124 -16.41 34.25 -8.77
C ASP A 124 -15.10 34.75 -8.18
N ASP A 125 -15.08 35.08 -6.89
CA ASP A 125 -13.84 35.46 -6.19
C ASP A 125 -12.81 34.33 -6.18
N ALA A 126 -13.24 33.10 -5.89
CA ALA A 126 -12.36 31.93 -5.89
C ALA A 126 -11.88 31.58 -7.31
N LYS A 127 -12.78 31.68 -8.29
CA LYS A 127 -12.45 31.51 -9.72
C LYS A 127 -11.40 32.51 -10.18
N ASN A 128 -11.55 33.78 -9.84
CA ASN A 128 -10.61 34.83 -10.20
C ASN A 128 -9.25 34.61 -9.53
N ALA A 129 -9.23 34.32 -8.23
CA ALA A 129 -8.00 34.00 -7.50
C ALA A 129 -7.26 32.80 -8.12
N LEU A 130 -7.99 31.76 -8.55
CA LEU A 130 -7.42 30.57 -9.19
C LEU A 130 -6.86 30.88 -10.58
N ARG A 131 -7.53 31.73 -11.36
CA ARG A 131 -7.02 32.19 -12.66
C ARG A 131 -5.73 32.97 -12.50
N GLU A 132 -5.70 33.91 -11.56
CA GLU A 132 -4.52 34.75 -11.30
C GLU A 132 -3.36 33.94 -10.75
N SER A 133 -3.64 32.94 -9.92
CA SER A 133 -2.59 32.15 -9.25
C SER A 133 -2.05 30.99 -10.08
N ILE A 134 -2.87 30.37 -10.94
CA ILE A 134 -2.49 29.19 -11.72
C ILE A 134 -2.57 29.46 -13.22
N VAL A 135 -3.72 29.91 -13.72
CA VAL A 135 -3.98 29.92 -15.17
C VAL A 135 -3.10 30.94 -15.89
N TYR A 136 -3.05 32.18 -15.41
CA TYR A 136 -2.25 33.22 -16.06
C TYR A 136 -0.75 32.93 -15.99
N PRO A 137 -0.17 32.52 -14.84
CA PRO A 137 1.24 32.17 -14.80
C PRO A 137 1.60 30.97 -15.68
N THR A 138 0.69 29.99 -15.82
CA THR A 138 0.90 28.83 -16.70
C THR A 138 0.84 29.23 -18.18
N LYS A 139 -0.11 30.09 -18.58
CA LYS A 139 -0.26 30.53 -19.98
C LYS A 139 0.77 31.60 -20.39
N ARG A 140 1.23 32.43 -19.45
CA ARG A 140 2.15 33.56 -19.68
C ARG A 140 3.24 33.64 -18.60
N PRO A 141 4.13 32.64 -18.52
CA PRO A 141 5.19 32.60 -17.51
C PRO A 141 6.18 33.77 -17.64
N ASP A 142 6.28 34.39 -18.83
CA ASP A 142 7.09 35.59 -19.10
C ASP A 142 6.71 36.79 -18.23
N LEU A 143 5.44 36.88 -17.83
CA LEU A 143 4.93 37.96 -16.98
C LEU A 143 5.20 37.74 -15.49
N PHE A 144 5.70 36.55 -15.09
CA PHE A 144 5.93 36.16 -13.70
C PHE A 144 7.40 35.75 -13.46
N PRO A 145 8.39 36.64 -13.71
CA PRO A 145 9.82 36.31 -13.65
C PRO A 145 10.32 35.99 -12.23
N LEU A 146 9.61 36.46 -11.20
CA LEU A 146 9.90 36.15 -9.80
C LEU A 146 9.27 34.83 -9.33
N GLY A 147 8.56 34.13 -10.22
CA GLY A 147 7.78 32.94 -9.92
C GLY A 147 6.34 33.26 -9.50
N TRP A 148 5.55 32.20 -9.30
CA TRP A 148 4.14 32.27 -8.90
C TRP A 148 3.82 31.20 -7.85
N PRO A 149 2.70 31.34 -7.11
CA PRO A 149 2.28 30.36 -6.12
C PRO A 149 2.07 28.97 -6.73
N LYS A 150 2.63 27.94 -6.09
CA LYS A 150 2.50 26.54 -6.54
C LYS A 150 1.47 25.71 -5.76
N GLY A 151 0.80 26.30 -4.78
CA GLY A 151 -0.15 25.62 -3.92
C GLY A 151 -1.30 26.52 -3.51
N LEU A 152 -2.49 25.96 -3.49
CA LEU A 152 -3.73 26.63 -3.08
C LEU A 152 -4.51 25.72 -2.14
N LEU A 153 -5.17 26.33 -1.17
CA LEU A 153 -6.04 25.64 -0.21
C LEU A 153 -7.48 26.11 -0.41
N LEU A 154 -8.35 25.22 -0.88
CA LEU A 154 -9.79 25.45 -0.95
C LEU A 154 -10.45 24.91 0.31
N TYR A 155 -11.11 25.76 1.08
CA TYR A 155 -11.82 25.37 2.31
C TYR A 155 -13.27 25.85 2.30
N GLY A 156 -14.12 25.22 3.12
CA GLY A 156 -15.53 25.57 3.27
C GLY A 156 -16.43 24.35 3.43
N PRO A 157 -17.75 24.54 3.66
CA PRO A 157 -18.71 23.46 3.87
C PRO A 157 -18.72 22.40 2.74
N PRO A 158 -19.12 21.14 3.01
CA PRO A 158 -19.27 20.15 1.95
C PRO A 158 -20.32 20.60 0.92
N GLY A 159 -20.14 20.24 -0.35
CA GLY A 159 -21.09 20.58 -1.42
C GLY A 159 -20.88 21.94 -2.12
N CYS A 160 -19.95 22.80 -1.66
CA CYS A 160 -19.68 24.10 -2.31
C CYS A 160 -18.78 24.05 -3.56
N GLY A 161 -18.70 22.91 -4.25
CA GLY A 161 -18.01 22.82 -5.55
C GLY A 161 -16.47 22.87 -5.55
N LYS A 162 -15.79 22.75 -4.40
CA LYS A 162 -14.30 22.78 -4.31
C LYS A 162 -13.60 21.81 -5.26
N THR A 163 -14.02 20.55 -5.27
CA THR A 163 -13.42 19.50 -6.13
C THR A 163 -13.73 19.73 -7.61
N ILE A 164 -14.96 20.17 -7.92
CA ILE A 164 -15.39 20.48 -9.29
C ILE A 164 -14.60 21.67 -9.83
N LEU A 165 -14.37 22.69 -9.00
CA LEU A 165 -13.55 23.85 -9.36
C LEU A 165 -12.10 23.44 -9.67
N ALA A 166 -11.51 22.56 -8.87
CA ALA A 166 -10.17 22.03 -9.14
C ALA A 166 -10.11 21.24 -10.46
N ALA A 167 -11.13 20.42 -10.74
CA ALA A 167 -11.25 19.68 -12.00
C ALA A 167 -11.41 20.61 -13.21
N ALA A 168 -12.22 21.67 -13.09
CA ALA A 168 -12.41 22.67 -14.14
C ALA A 168 -11.10 23.42 -14.49
N ILE A 169 -10.24 23.69 -13.52
CA ILE A 169 -8.92 24.30 -13.77
C ILE A 169 -8.01 23.38 -14.57
N ALA A 170 -7.97 22.10 -14.18
CA ALA A 170 -7.16 21.12 -14.90
C ALA A 170 -7.63 20.99 -16.36
N SER A 171 -8.94 20.99 -16.60
CA SER A 171 -9.53 21.02 -17.94
C SER A 171 -9.16 22.28 -18.74
N GLU A 172 -9.26 23.47 -18.13
CA GLU A 172 -8.90 24.77 -18.74
C GLU A 172 -7.42 24.87 -19.15
N LEU A 173 -6.56 24.09 -18.51
CA LEU A 173 -5.12 24.02 -18.79
C LEU A 173 -4.72 22.83 -19.67
N ASP A 174 -5.68 22.02 -20.12
CA ASP A 174 -5.45 20.72 -20.76
C ASP A 174 -4.47 19.82 -19.95
N GLY A 175 -4.52 19.96 -18.64
CA GLY A 175 -3.64 19.29 -17.68
C GLY A 175 -4.22 17.98 -17.16
N TYR A 176 -3.36 17.16 -16.56
CA TYR A 176 -3.78 15.98 -15.83
C TYR A 176 -4.34 16.34 -14.46
N PHE A 177 -5.47 15.71 -14.08
CA PHE A 177 -6.00 15.83 -12.74
C PHE A 177 -5.60 14.61 -11.91
N ILE A 178 -4.75 14.82 -10.91
CA ILE A 178 -4.27 13.80 -9.98
C ILE A 178 -5.08 13.91 -8.69
N ASN A 179 -6.05 13.01 -8.51
CA ASN A 179 -6.76 12.89 -7.25
C ASN A 179 -6.00 11.95 -6.31
N VAL A 180 -5.67 12.43 -5.10
CA VAL A 180 -4.90 11.66 -4.11
C VAL A 180 -5.69 11.62 -2.81
N ASP A 181 -5.99 10.41 -2.35
CA ASP A 181 -6.51 10.19 -1.01
C ASP A 181 -5.34 10.21 0.00
N ALA A 182 -5.49 10.97 1.08
CA ALA A 182 -4.49 10.99 2.14
C ALA A 182 -4.28 9.59 2.74
N ALA A 183 -5.34 8.79 2.86
CA ALA A 183 -5.23 7.44 3.41
C ALA A 183 -4.43 6.49 2.50
N SER A 184 -4.46 6.68 1.17
CA SER A 184 -3.69 5.84 0.23
C SER A 184 -2.19 6.14 0.28
N MET A 185 -1.80 7.33 0.73
CA MET A 185 -0.41 7.74 0.87
C MET A 185 0.22 7.24 2.18
N MET A 186 -0.60 6.91 3.17
CA MET A 186 -0.14 6.47 4.49
C MET A 186 0.25 5.00 4.48
N SER A 187 1.32 4.66 5.20
CA SER A 187 1.76 3.29 5.41
C SER A 187 2.04 3.04 6.89
N LYS A 188 2.04 1.77 7.30
CA LYS A 188 2.41 1.36 8.67
C LYS A 188 3.93 1.35 8.90
N TRP A 189 4.71 1.50 7.84
CA TRP A 189 6.16 1.40 7.87
C TRP A 189 6.78 2.80 7.88
N LEU A 190 7.68 3.03 8.84
CA LEU A 190 8.35 4.32 8.99
C LEU A 190 9.12 4.70 7.71
N GLY A 191 8.89 5.91 7.19
CA GLY A 191 9.58 6.43 6.01
C GLY A 191 8.94 6.09 4.67
N GLU A 192 7.97 5.18 4.63
CA GLU A 192 7.30 4.81 3.38
C GLU A 192 6.26 5.84 2.94
N ALA A 193 5.58 6.51 3.87
CA ALA A 193 4.65 7.58 3.54
C ALA A 193 5.37 8.75 2.83
N GLU A 194 6.53 9.16 3.35
CA GLU A 194 7.38 10.20 2.76
C GLU A 194 7.90 9.77 1.39
N LYS A 195 8.26 8.48 1.24
CA LYS A 195 8.67 7.92 -0.04
C LYS A 195 7.54 7.96 -1.07
N ASN A 196 6.30 7.65 -0.67
CA ASN A 196 5.13 7.71 -1.54
C ASN A 196 4.85 9.15 -1.99
N VAL A 197 4.90 10.10 -1.06
CA VAL A 197 4.75 11.54 -1.37
C VAL A 197 5.83 12.00 -2.35
N SER A 198 7.09 11.63 -2.10
CA SER A 198 8.20 11.96 -3.01
C SER A 198 8.00 11.35 -4.40
N LYS A 199 7.60 10.08 -4.49
CA LYS A 199 7.25 9.41 -5.75
C LYS A 199 6.12 10.13 -6.50
N LEU A 200 5.03 10.49 -5.81
CA LEU A 200 3.90 11.24 -6.38
C LEU A 200 4.37 12.56 -7.03
N PHE A 201 5.16 13.36 -6.31
CA PHE A 201 5.66 14.63 -6.85
C PHE A 201 6.71 14.48 -7.95
N ASN A 202 7.49 13.39 -7.96
CA ASN A 202 8.38 13.08 -9.06
C ASN A 202 7.58 12.71 -10.31
N MET A 203 6.62 11.79 -10.18
CA MET A 203 5.73 11.38 -11.26
C MET A 203 4.98 12.59 -11.84
N ALA A 204 4.45 13.48 -10.99
CA ALA A 204 3.74 14.68 -11.44
C ALA A 204 4.60 15.68 -12.22
N ARG A 205 5.94 15.58 -12.20
CA ARG A 205 6.85 16.42 -13.00
C ARG A 205 7.12 15.86 -14.39
N ASP A 206 6.84 14.58 -14.60
CA ASP A 206 7.05 13.89 -15.88
C ASP A 206 5.84 14.05 -16.83
N TYR A 207 4.76 14.66 -16.34
CA TYR A 207 3.54 15.03 -17.08
C TYR A 207 3.50 16.53 -17.35
#